data_AF-A0ABD3MFC8-F1
#
_entry.id   AF-A0ABD3MFC8-F1
#
_cell.length_a   1.000
_cell.length_b   1.000
_cell.length_c   1.000
_cell.angle_alpha   90.00
_cell.angle_beta   90.00
_cell.angle_gamma   90.00
#
_symmetry.space_group_name_H-M   'P 1'
#
loop_
_entity.id
_entity.type
_entity.pdbx_description
1 polymer ?
#
loop_
_entity_poly.entity_id
_entity_poly.type
_entity_poly.pdbx_seq_one_letter_code
_entity_poly.pdbx_strand_id
1 'polypeptide(L)'
;MKIIELSTLTGACMVSLGTQICGVWTDDDVLAKEIEDISKVTGDKSWRMPLAKEYADQLKSKIADISNLGGPYGGAITAALFLTEFVDKKKPFAHIDIAGPVWDKEKGEASGFGAKLVTEWVRKQGE
;
A
#
# COMPACT_ATOMS: atom_id res chain seq x y z
N MET A 1 -7.53 -15.49 -7.72
CA MET A 1 -6.33 -15.27 -6.88
C MET A 1 -6.22 -13.78 -6.64
N LYS A 2 -6.20 -13.36 -5.37
CA LYS A 2 -6.02 -11.97 -4.93
C LYS A 2 -4.54 -11.73 -4.63
N ILE A 3 -4.06 -10.50 -4.78
CA ILE A 3 -2.67 -10.12 -4.54
C ILE A 3 -2.66 -8.97 -3.52
N ILE A 4 -1.86 -9.13 -2.47
CA ILE A 4 -1.46 -8.02 -1.60
C ILE A 4 0.06 -7.86 -1.72
N GLU A 5 0.52 -6.62 -1.81
CA GLU A 5 1.94 -6.28 -1.85
C GLU A 5 2.24 -5.29 -0.72
N LEU A 6 3.33 -5.55 0.00
CA LEU A 6 3.77 -4.75 1.15
C LEU A 6 5.17 -4.23 0.86
N SER A 7 5.36 -2.91 0.96
CA SER A 7 6.66 -2.28 0.80
C SER A 7 6.82 -1.03 1.64
N THR A 8 8.06 -0.73 2.01
CA THR A 8 8.42 0.53 2.67
C THR A 8 8.65 1.60 1.60
N LEU A 9 7.59 1.92 0.84
CA LEU A 9 7.75 2.49 -0.49
C LEU A 9 7.96 4.01 -0.47
N THR A 10 7.16 4.76 0.29
CA THR A 10 7.16 6.22 0.17
C THR A 10 7.24 6.96 1.50
N GLY A 11 8.11 7.97 1.55
CA GLY A 11 8.07 8.99 2.61
C GLY A 11 6.78 9.82 2.55
N ALA A 12 6.14 9.93 1.38
CA ALA A 12 4.86 10.62 1.21
C ALA A 12 3.75 9.96 2.04
N CYS A 13 3.71 8.62 2.11
CA CYS A 13 2.77 7.91 2.98
C CYS A 13 2.98 8.29 4.45
N MET A 14 4.24 8.34 4.91
CA MET A 14 4.58 8.76 6.27
C MET A 14 4.16 10.20 6.57
N VAL A 15 4.33 11.11 5.63
CA VAL A 15 3.87 12.51 5.79
C VAL A 15 2.36 12.57 5.95
N SER A 16 1.61 11.72 5.26
CA SER A 16 0.14 11.71 5.30
C SER A 16 -0.46 10.99 6.53
N LEU A 17 0.11 9.86 6.93
CA LEU A 17 -0.49 8.95 7.92
C LEU A 17 0.35 8.80 9.21
N GLY A 18 1.51 9.47 9.28
CA GLY A 18 2.45 9.35 10.39
C GLY A 18 3.21 8.02 10.37
N THR A 19 3.67 7.59 11.54
CA THR A 19 4.57 6.43 11.69
C THR A 19 3.90 5.19 12.27
N GLN A 20 2.57 5.18 12.43
CA GLN A 20 1.86 4.06 13.07
C GLN A 20 0.77 3.43 12.21
N ILE A 21 0.42 4.04 11.07
CA ILE A 21 -0.67 3.63 10.20
C ILE A 21 -0.09 3.40 8.80
N CYS A 22 -0.34 2.24 8.21
CA CYS A 22 0.00 1.98 6.80
C CYS A 22 -1.09 2.52 5.86
N GLY A 23 -0.68 2.90 4.65
CA GLY A 23 -1.62 3.26 3.59
C GLY A 23 -1.98 2.03 2.76
N VAL A 24 -3.25 1.93 2.35
CA VAL A 24 -3.75 0.84 1.49
C VAL A 24 -4.38 1.43 0.22
N TRP A 25 -3.89 1.03 -0.94
CA TRP A 25 -4.41 1.44 -2.24
C TRP A 25 -4.93 0.22 -3.00
N THR A 26 -6.22 0.26 -3.34
CA THR A 26 -6.87 -0.76 -4.17
C THR A 26 -8.16 -0.19 -4.77
N ASP A 27 -8.48 -0.60 -5.99
CA ASP A 27 -9.76 -0.35 -6.65
C ASP A 27 -10.82 -1.42 -6.34
N ASP A 28 -10.46 -2.46 -5.59
CA ASP A 28 -11.37 -3.50 -5.14
C ASP A 28 -11.88 -3.20 -3.72
N ASP A 29 -13.17 -2.83 -3.61
CA ASP A 29 -13.80 -2.49 -2.33
C ASP A 29 -13.89 -3.68 -1.36
N VAL A 30 -14.01 -4.90 -1.89
CA VAL A 30 -14.08 -6.12 -1.07
C VAL A 30 -12.72 -6.39 -0.45
N LEU A 31 -11.65 -6.30 -1.24
CA LEU A 31 -10.28 -6.46 -0.74
C LEU A 31 -9.91 -5.35 0.24
N ALA A 32 -10.33 -4.11 -0.01
CA ALA A 32 -10.12 -3.02 0.94
C ALA A 32 -10.78 -3.30 2.30
N LYS A 33 -12.04 -3.74 2.29
CA LYS A 33 -12.80 -4.04 3.50
C LYS A 33 -12.21 -5.22 4.26
N GLU A 34 -11.75 -6.24 3.54
CA GLU A 34 -11.06 -7.39 4.12
C GLU A 34 -9.79 -6.98 4.87
N ILE A 35 -8.95 -6.14 4.26
CA ILE A 35 -7.73 -5.62 4.89
C ILE A 35 -8.07 -4.76 6.12
N GLU A 36 -9.10 -3.91 6.02
CA GLU A 36 -9.57 -3.08 7.13
C GLU A 36 -10.04 -3.92 8.33
N ASP A 37 -10.79 -4.99 8.07
CA ASP A 37 -11.28 -5.88 9.13
C ASP A 37 -10.14 -6.66 9.80
N ILE A 38 -9.19 -7.15 9.00
CA ILE A 38 -8.00 -7.82 9.52
C ILE A 38 -7.16 -6.84 10.36
N SER A 39 -6.99 -5.61 9.89
CA SER A 39 -6.28 -4.54 10.60
C SER A 39 -6.85 -4.30 12.00
N LYS A 40 -8.18 -4.35 12.16
CA LYS A 40 -8.86 -4.24 13.47
C LYS A 40 -8.56 -5.43 14.39
N VAL A 41 -8.43 -6.63 13.84
CA VAL A 41 -8.15 -7.86 14.61
C VAL A 41 -6.69 -7.96 15.02
N THR A 42 -5.76 -7.61 14.12
CA THR A 42 -4.32 -7.79 14.35
C THR A 42 -3.67 -6.62 15.09
N GLY A 43 -4.28 -5.43 15.01
CA GLY A 43 -3.71 -4.18 15.50
C GLY A 43 -2.72 -3.52 14.53
N ASP A 44 -2.42 -4.13 13.39
CA ASP A 44 -1.64 -3.52 12.32
C ASP A 44 -2.51 -2.47 11.62
N LYS A 45 -2.53 -1.24 12.14
CA LYS A 45 -3.43 -0.16 11.71
C LYS A 45 -3.23 0.20 10.24
N SER A 46 -4.32 0.18 9.48
CA SER A 46 -4.35 0.53 8.07
C SER A 46 -5.36 1.64 7.79
N TRP A 47 -5.13 2.39 6.73
CA TRP A 47 -6.08 3.36 6.21
C TRP A 47 -6.20 3.24 4.70
N ARG A 48 -7.43 3.13 4.19
CA ARG A 48 -7.67 3.10 2.75
C ARG A 48 -7.46 4.49 2.15
N MET A 49 -6.57 4.55 1.17
CA MET A 49 -6.20 5.75 0.44
C MET A 49 -6.80 5.72 -0.98
N PRO A 50 -7.09 6.89 -1.58
CA PRO A 50 -7.66 6.94 -2.92
C PRO A 50 -6.62 6.55 -3.98
N LEU A 51 -7.02 5.70 -4.94
CA LEU A 51 -6.23 5.39 -6.14
C LEU A 51 -6.68 6.28 -7.31
N ALA A 52 -6.38 7.57 -7.20
CA ALA A 52 -6.82 8.60 -8.15
C ALA A 52 -6.12 8.46 -9.51
N LYS A 53 -6.81 7.88 -10.50
CA LYS A 53 -6.26 7.53 -11.82
C LYS A 53 -5.74 8.74 -12.60
N GLU A 54 -6.24 9.93 -12.30
CA GLU A 54 -5.85 11.20 -12.90
C GLU A 54 -4.36 11.52 -12.66
N TYR A 55 -3.76 10.95 -11.60
CA TYR A 55 -2.35 11.14 -11.29
C TYR A 55 -1.42 10.25 -12.13
N ALA A 56 -1.95 9.31 -12.92
CA ALA A 56 -1.14 8.46 -13.81
C ALA A 56 -0.39 9.30 -14.87
N ASP A 57 -0.95 10.45 -15.27
CA ASP A 57 -0.30 11.37 -16.21
C ASP A 57 1.05 11.90 -15.70
N GLN A 58 1.25 11.92 -14.38
CA GLN A 58 2.51 12.32 -13.76
C GLN A 58 3.62 11.28 -13.99
N LEU A 59 3.27 10.04 -14.31
CA LEU A 59 4.22 8.95 -14.58
C LEU A 59 4.62 8.86 -16.06
N LYS A 60 4.18 9.79 -16.93
CA LYS A 60 4.60 9.78 -18.34
C LYS A 60 6.10 10.04 -18.47
N SER A 61 6.80 9.20 -19.23
CA SER A 61 8.21 9.40 -19.58
C SER A 61 8.33 9.88 -21.02
N LYS A 62 9.37 10.69 -21.30
CA LYS A 62 9.70 11.16 -22.66
C LYS A 62 10.48 10.12 -23.48
N ILE A 63 10.99 9.08 -22.81
CA ILE A 63 11.95 8.12 -23.38
C ILE A 63 11.46 6.68 -23.19
N ALA A 64 10.94 6.36 -22.01
CA ALA A 64 10.47 5.02 -21.66
C ALA A 64 8.94 4.97 -21.64
N ASP A 65 8.38 3.77 -21.46
CA ASP A 65 6.93 3.57 -21.35
C ASP A 65 6.35 4.26 -20.11
N ILE A 66 7.11 4.30 -19.02
CA ILE A 66 6.69 4.89 -17.74
C ILE A 66 7.90 5.43 -16.95
N SER A 67 7.68 6.50 -16.19
CA SER A 67 8.58 7.05 -15.18
C SER A 67 8.30 6.40 -13.83
N ASN A 68 9.36 6.09 -13.06
CA ASN A 68 9.22 5.60 -11.69
C ASN A 68 8.92 6.72 -10.67
N LEU A 69 8.91 7.99 -11.10
CA LEU A 69 8.65 9.15 -10.26
C LEU A 69 7.54 10.02 -10.88
N GLY A 70 6.55 10.40 -10.07
CA GLY A 70 5.46 11.31 -10.45
C GLY A 70 5.66 12.77 -10.00
N GLY A 71 6.77 13.09 -9.33
CA GLY A 71 7.03 14.42 -8.77
C GLY A 71 6.67 14.54 -7.29
N PRO A 72 6.64 15.77 -6.73
CA PRO A 72 6.61 15.99 -5.29
C PRO A 72 5.23 15.84 -4.64
N TYR A 73 4.15 15.96 -5.40
CA TYR A 73 2.78 15.92 -4.89
C TYR A 73 2.11 14.59 -5.22
N GLY A 74 1.40 14.00 -4.25
CA GLY A 74 0.70 12.73 -4.47
C GLY A 74 1.63 11.52 -4.62
N GLY A 75 2.88 11.61 -4.16
CA GLY A 75 3.91 10.57 -4.33
C GLY A 75 3.48 9.16 -3.91
N ALA A 76 2.70 9.02 -2.83
CA ALA A 76 2.19 7.71 -2.41
C ALA A 76 1.15 7.14 -3.39
N ILE A 77 0.29 7.98 -3.96
CA ILE A 77 -0.71 7.59 -4.95
C ILE A 77 -0.03 7.23 -6.27
N THR A 78 0.92 8.05 -6.74
CA THR A 78 1.64 7.78 -7.99
C THR A 78 2.51 6.52 -7.90
N ALA A 79 3.11 6.25 -6.73
CA ALA A 79 3.80 4.98 -6.49
C ALA A 79 2.82 3.78 -6.54
N ALA A 80 1.65 3.89 -5.92
CA ALA A 80 0.62 2.85 -6.01
C ALA A 80 0.16 2.61 -7.47
N LEU A 81 -0.09 3.68 -8.22
CA LEU A 81 -0.46 3.61 -9.64
C LEU A 81 0.63 2.94 -10.48
N PHE A 82 1.90 3.30 -10.24
CA PHE A 82 3.05 2.67 -10.90
C PHE A 82 3.03 1.15 -10.71
N LEU A 83 2.79 0.65 -9.49
CA LEU A 83 2.71 -0.79 -9.23
C LEU A 83 1.57 -1.46 -10.00
N THR A 84 0.42 -0.79 -10.15
CA THR A 84 -0.72 -1.37 -10.88
C THR A 84 -0.42 -1.66 -12.35
N GLU A 85 0.58 -1.02 -12.96
CA GLU A 85 0.97 -1.26 -14.36
C GLU A 85 1.64 -2.63 -14.55
N PHE A 86 2.12 -3.25 -13.47
CA PHE A 86 2.81 -4.54 -13.48
C PHE A 86 1.94 -5.70 -12.99
N VAL A 87 0.66 -5.42 -12.69
CA VAL A 87 -0.31 -6.43 -12.22
C VAL A 87 -1.37 -6.67 -13.29
N ASP A 88 -1.71 -7.94 -13.52
CA ASP A 88 -2.83 -8.31 -14.39
C ASP A 88 -4.13 -7.66 -13.88
N LYS A 89 -4.72 -6.80 -14.71
CA LYS A 89 -5.92 -6.02 -14.37
C LYS A 89 -7.15 -6.89 -14.05
N LYS A 90 -7.11 -8.20 -14.33
CA LYS A 90 -8.17 -9.16 -13.95
C LYS A 90 -8.03 -9.69 -12.52
N LYS A 91 -6.92 -9.40 -11.81
CA LYS A 91 -6.67 -9.88 -10.45
C LYS A 91 -6.87 -8.74 -9.46
N PRO A 92 -7.67 -8.93 -8.39
CA PRO A 92 -7.72 -7.99 -7.28
C PRO A 92 -6.33 -7.76 -6.70
N PHE A 93 -5.96 -6.49 -6.57
CA PHE A 93 -4.65 -6.07 -6.10
C PHE A 93 -4.77 -4.98 -5.05
N ALA A 94 -4.00 -5.10 -3.96
CA ALA A 94 -3.81 -4.03 -3.00
C ALA A 94 -2.32 -3.79 -2.75
N HIS A 95 -1.91 -2.52 -2.90
CA HIS A 95 -0.62 -2.03 -2.41
C HIS A 95 -0.79 -1.54 -0.97
N ILE A 96 0.11 -1.97 -0.08
CA ILE A 96 0.13 -1.61 1.33
C ILE A 96 1.49 -0.96 1.64
N ASP A 97 1.53 0.37 1.72
CA ASP A 97 2.75 1.12 2.05
C ASP A 97 2.95 1.12 3.57
N ILE A 98 3.97 0.38 4.01
CA ILE A 98 4.33 0.20 5.42
C ILE A 98 5.55 1.04 5.83
N ALA A 99 5.98 2.02 5.01
CA ALA A 99 7.18 2.83 5.30
C ALA A 99 7.18 3.47 6.70
N GLY A 100 6.01 3.92 7.18
CA GLY A 100 5.84 4.48 8.51
C GLY A 100 6.04 3.46 9.64
N PRO A 101 5.19 2.43 9.72
CA PRO A 101 5.14 1.57 10.90
C PRO A 101 6.19 0.47 10.99
N VAL A 102 7.01 0.21 9.97
CA VAL A 102 8.03 -0.87 10.05
C VAL A 102 9.16 -0.62 11.05
N TRP A 103 9.42 0.64 11.43
CA TRP A 103 10.54 1.00 12.29
C TRP A 103 10.06 1.78 13.51
N ASP A 104 10.30 1.22 14.70
CA ASP A 104 10.05 1.90 15.97
C ASP A 104 11.23 2.83 16.27
N LYS A 105 11.01 4.14 16.12
CA LYS A 105 12.04 5.16 16.36
C LYS A 105 12.41 5.30 17.83
N GLU A 106 11.51 5.01 18.76
CA GLU A 106 11.77 5.16 20.20
C GLU A 106 12.65 4.02 20.70
N LYS A 107 12.40 2.81 20.20
CA LYS A 107 13.19 1.61 20.55
C LYS A 107 14.42 1.40 19.67
N GLY A 108 14.45 2.00 18.48
CA GLY A 108 15.53 1.83 17.51
C GLY A 108 15.58 0.43 16.90
N GLU A 109 14.42 -0.19 16.67
CA GLU A 109 14.32 -1.56 16.15
C GLU A 109 13.17 -1.72 15.13
N ALA A 110 13.20 -2.83 14.39
CA ALA A 110 12.12 -3.20 13.48
C ALA A 110 10.89 -3.67 14.27
N SER A 111 9.71 -3.20 13.90
CA SER A 111 8.45 -3.51 14.61
C SER A 111 7.83 -4.86 14.24
N GLY A 112 8.22 -5.43 13.10
CA GLY A 112 7.55 -6.60 12.50
C GLY A 112 6.16 -6.30 11.94
N PHE A 113 5.81 -5.02 11.75
CA PHE A 113 4.51 -4.59 11.23
C PHE A 113 4.16 -5.28 9.91
N GLY A 114 2.91 -5.71 9.78
CA GLY A 114 2.38 -6.39 8.59
C GLY A 114 2.47 -7.91 8.67
N ALA A 115 3.35 -8.48 9.51
CA ALA A 115 3.45 -9.94 9.65
C ALA A 115 2.15 -10.58 10.16
N LYS A 116 1.50 -9.95 11.15
CA LYS A 116 0.21 -10.41 11.68
C LYS A 116 -0.91 -10.22 10.66
N LEU A 117 -0.95 -9.06 10.01
CA LEU A 117 -1.92 -8.76 8.94
C LEU A 117 -1.86 -9.81 7.82
N VAL A 118 -0.67 -10.10 7.29
CA VAL A 118 -0.51 -11.07 6.20
C VAL A 118 -0.88 -12.49 6.67
N THR A 119 -0.46 -12.88 7.87
CA THR A 119 -0.79 -14.21 8.43
C THR A 119 -2.30 -14.40 8.55
N GLU A 120 -3.00 -13.41 9.12
CA GLU A 120 -4.46 -13.47 9.28
C GLU A 120 -5.18 -13.39 7.91
N TRP A 121 -4.66 -12.60 6.96
CA TRP A 121 -5.21 -12.56 5.61
C TRP A 121 -5.13 -13.90 4.90
N VAL A 122 -3.98 -14.58 4.94
CA VAL A 122 -3.81 -15.93 4.36
C VAL A 122 -4.73 -16.93 5.05
N ARG A 123 -4.84 -16.88 6.39
CA ARG A 123 -5.72 -17.77 7.17
C ARG A 123 -7.17 -17.67 6.69
N LYS A 124 -7.67 -16.45 6.46
CA LYS A 124 -9.03 -16.19 5.96
C LYS A 124 -9.27 -16.59 4.51
N GLN A 125 -8.22 -16.84 3.71
CA GLN A 125 -8.41 -17.35 2.34
C GLN A 125 -8.68 -18.86 2.30
N GLY A 126 -8.35 -19.57 3.38
CA GLY A 126 -8.56 -21.02 3.49
C GLY A 126 -9.84 -21.43 4.20
N GLU A 127 -10.60 -20.46 4.73
CA GLU A 127 -11.95 -20.64 5.29
C GLU A 127 -13.00 -20.60 4.17
#